data_AF-A0A1J3EUN4-F1
#
_entry.id   AF-A0A1J3EUN4-F1
#
_cell.length_a   1.000
_cell.length_b   1.000
_cell.length_c   1.000
_cell.angle_alpha   90.00
_cell.angle_beta   90.00
_cell.angle_gamma   90.00
#
_symmetry.space_group_name_H-M   'P 1'
#
loop_
_entity.id
_entity.type
_entity.pdbx_description
1 polymer ?
#
loop_
_entity_poly.entity_id
_entity_poly.type
_entity_poly.pdbx_seq_one_letter_code
_entity_poly.pdbx_strand_id
1 'polypeptide(L)'
;GGALKPTDVETVWVHVTCAWFQPEMCFASDEKMEPAVGILSIPSSNFVKICVICKQIHGSCTQCCKCSTYYHAMCASRAGYRMELHCLEK
;
A
#
# COMPACT_ATOMS: atom_id res chain seq x y z
N GLY A 1 -8.69 12.75 -2.05
CA GLY A 1 -8.86 11.35 -1.63
C GLY A 1 -8.14 10.42 -2.60
N GLY A 2 -8.58 9.17 -2.70
CA GLY A 2 -8.14 8.15 -3.66
C GLY A 2 -9.19 7.02 -3.70
N ALA A 3 -9.10 6.10 -4.65
CA ALA A 3 -10.04 4.97 -4.75
C ALA A 3 -9.85 4.01 -3.56
N LEU A 4 -10.95 3.64 -2.91
CA LEU A 4 -10.97 2.74 -1.75
C LEU A 4 -11.68 1.42 -2.09
N LYS A 5 -11.24 0.34 -1.47
CA LYS A 5 -11.88 -0.97 -1.50
C LYS A 5 -11.97 -1.55 -0.08
N PRO A 6 -13.01 -2.34 0.23
CA PRO A 6 -13.10 -3.00 1.53
C PRO A 6 -12.01 -4.06 1.64
N THR A 7 -11.55 -4.34 2.86
CA THR A 7 -10.66 -5.48 3.12
C THR A 7 -11.43 -6.72 3.59
N ASP A 8 -10.73 -7.83 3.77
CA ASP A 8 -11.21 -9.05 4.43
C ASP A 8 -11.38 -8.91 5.96
N VAL A 9 -11.13 -7.71 6.49
CA VAL A 9 -11.34 -7.35 7.89
C VAL A 9 -12.52 -6.40 7.93
N GLU A 10 -13.54 -6.74 8.72
CA GLU A 10 -14.75 -5.91 8.81
C GLU A 10 -14.42 -4.46 9.15
N THR A 11 -15.14 -3.53 8.50
CA THR A 11 -15.01 -2.06 8.67
C THR A 11 -13.69 -1.44 8.24
N VAL A 12 -12.71 -2.23 7.77
CA VAL A 12 -11.43 -1.71 7.29
C VAL A 12 -11.47 -1.49 5.78
N TRP A 13 -10.96 -0.34 5.35
CA TRP A 13 -10.88 0.07 3.96
C TRP A 13 -9.45 0.47 3.63
N VAL A 14 -9.02 0.16 2.41
CA VAL A 14 -7.68 0.48 1.94
C VAL A 14 -7.74 1.20 0.60
N HIS A 15 -6.81 2.12 0.37
CA HIS A 15 -6.65 2.68 -0.97
C HIS A 15 -6.15 1.59 -1.93
N VAL A 16 -6.68 1.55 -3.15
CA VAL A 16 -6.22 0.62 -4.19
C VAL A 16 -4.70 0.76 -4.41
N THR A 17 -4.20 2.00 -4.48
CA THR A 17 -2.77 2.29 -4.56
C THR A 17 -1.99 1.79 -3.33
N CYS A 18 -2.55 1.85 -2.13
CA CYS A 18 -1.85 1.31 -0.95
C CYS A 18 -1.77 -0.21 -1.01
N ALA A 19 -2.84 -0.89 -1.45
CA ALA A 19 -2.85 -2.34 -1.61
C ALA A 19 -1.79 -2.81 -2.62
N TRP A 20 -1.75 -2.22 -3.82
CA TRP A 20 -0.78 -2.62 -4.84
C TRP A 20 0.70 -2.41 -4.46
N PHE A 21 1.00 -1.46 -3.57
CA PHE A 21 2.37 -1.15 -3.15
C PHE A 21 2.77 -1.79 -1.81
N GLN A 22 1.98 -2.76 -1.33
CA GLN A 22 2.36 -3.64 -0.22
C GLN A 22 2.49 -5.07 -0.77
N PRO A 23 3.68 -5.70 -0.69
CA PRO A 23 3.90 -7.04 -1.24
C PRO A 23 2.96 -8.11 -0.69
N GLU A 24 2.51 -7.93 0.55
CA GLU A 24 1.64 -8.88 1.26
C GLU A 24 0.15 -8.72 0.91
N MET A 25 -0.22 -7.66 0.19
CA MET A 25 -1.61 -7.40 -0.18
C MET A 25 -1.92 -7.80 -1.62
N CYS A 26 -3.12 -8.31 -1.84
CA CYS A 26 -3.70 -8.50 -3.16
C CYS A 26 -5.23 -8.29 -3.11
N PHE A 27 -5.90 -8.51 -4.24
CA PHE A 27 -7.37 -8.50 -4.30
C PHE A 27 -7.86 -9.92 -4.55
N ALA A 28 -8.88 -10.35 -3.81
CA ALA A 28 -9.42 -11.71 -3.93
C ALA A 28 -10.12 -11.98 -5.28
N SER A 29 -10.63 -10.92 -5.93
CA SER A 29 -11.17 -10.95 -7.28
C SER A 29 -10.42 -9.94 -8.14
N ASP A 30 -9.83 -10.39 -9.26
CA ASP A 30 -9.21 -9.55 -10.27
C ASP A 30 -10.24 -8.69 -11.01
N GLU A 31 -11.41 -9.26 -11.35
CA GLU A 31 -12.49 -8.55 -12.02
C GLU A 31 -13.06 -7.41 -11.15
N LYS A 32 -13.37 -7.69 -9.88
CA LYS A 32 -14.01 -6.71 -8.99
C LYS A 32 -12.99 -5.84 -8.25
N MET A 33 -11.74 -6.29 -8.16
CA MET A 33 -10.70 -5.75 -7.29
C MET A 33 -11.17 -5.62 -5.83
N GLU A 34 -11.84 -6.63 -5.29
CA GLU A 34 -12.27 -6.67 -3.88
C GLU A 34 -12.61 -8.09 -3.38
N PRO A 35 -12.58 -8.31 -2.05
CA PRO A 35 -11.93 -7.46 -1.06
C PRO A 35 -10.41 -7.41 -1.26
N ALA A 36 -9.77 -6.38 -0.73
CA ALA A 36 -8.33 -6.40 -0.51
C ALA A 36 -8.01 -7.37 0.64
N VAL A 37 -7.04 -8.25 0.45
CA VAL A 37 -6.67 -9.28 1.43
C VAL A 37 -5.21 -9.11 1.84
N GLY A 38 -4.82 -9.71 2.97
CA GLY A 38 -3.43 -9.75 3.41
C GLY A 38 -2.96 -8.54 4.25
N ILE A 39 -3.88 -7.66 4.65
CA ILE A 39 -3.54 -6.49 5.48
C ILE A 39 -2.89 -6.88 6.82
N LEU A 40 -3.33 -7.99 7.42
CA LEU A 40 -2.77 -8.51 8.68
C LEU A 40 -1.41 -9.21 8.49
N SER A 41 -1.01 -9.48 7.25
CA SER A 41 0.28 -10.10 6.92
C SER A 41 1.39 -9.07 6.71
N ILE A 42 1.05 -7.79 6.58
CA ILE A 42 2.02 -6.70 6.46
C ILE A 42 2.89 -6.65 7.73
N PRO A 43 4.23 -6.59 7.59
CA PRO A 43 5.12 -6.45 8.74
C PRO A 43 4.73 -5.25 9.62
N SER A 44 4.53 -5.49 10.91
CA SER A 44 4.19 -4.44 11.89
C SER A 44 5.20 -3.29 11.88
N SER A 45 6.45 -3.58 11.54
CA SER A 45 7.54 -2.62 11.37
C SER A 45 7.25 -1.55 10.31
N ASN A 46 6.43 -1.84 9.29
CA ASN A 46 6.05 -0.90 8.24
C ASN A 46 5.06 0.17 8.73
N PHE A 47 4.22 -0.16 9.71
CA PHE A 47 3.24 0.77 10.30
C PHE A 47 3.85 1.77 11.29
N VAL A 48 5.07 1.51 11.76
CA VAL A 48 5.80 2.38 12.68
C VAL A 48 6.93 3.18 12.00
N LYS A 49 7.07 3.07 10.67
CA LYS A 49 8.03 3.89 9.92
C LYS A 49 7.53 5.32 9.77
N ILE A 50 8.46 6.27 9.85
CA ILE A 50 8.19 7.68 9.53
C ILE A 50 8.24 7.83 8.01
N CYS A 51 7.14 8.26 7.40
CA CYS A 51 7.12 8.61 5.99
C CYS A 51 8.00 9.84 5.74
N VAL A 52 8.98 9.72 4.85
CA VAL A 52 9.92 10.82 4.56
C VAL A 52 9.26 12.04 3.91
N ILE A 53 8.04 11.89 3.38
CA ILE A 53 7.30 12.97 2.69
C ILE A 53 6.42 13.74 3.68
N CYS A 54 5.50 13.07 4.38
CA CYS A 54 4.59 13.75 5.31
C CYS A 54 5.16 13.93 6.73
N LYS A 55 6.29 13.27 7.06
CA LYS A 55 6.94 13.30 8.37
C LYS A 55 6.07 12.78 9.52
N GLN A 56 5.13 11.89 9.23
CA GLN A 56 4.20 11.30 10.20
C GLN A 56 4.28 9.76 10.20
N ILE A 57 3.79 9.15 11.28
CA ILE A 57 3.61 7.70 11.43
C ILE A 57 2.10 7.43 11.38
N HIS A 58 1.61 6.93 10.24
CA HIS A 58 0.20 6.51 10.10
C HIS A 58 0.01 5.55 8.90
N GLY A 59 -0.62 4.41 9.12
CA GLY A 59 -0.73 3.39 8.07
C GLY A 59 0.64 2.80 7.68
N SER A 60 0.65 1.92 6.68
CA SER A 60 1.87 1.21 6.27
C SER A 60 2.74 2.04 5.31
N CYS A 61 4.04 2.14 5.59
CA CYS A 61 5.03 2.62 4.63
C CYS A 61 5.52 1.49 3.71
N THR A 62 5.95 1.88 2.52
CA THR A 62 6.71 1.05 1.57
C THR A 62 8.15 1.57 1.50
N GLN A 63 9.12 0.67 1.38
CA GLN A 63 10.52 1.03 1.16
C GLN A 63 10.79 1.29 -0.33
N CYS A 64 11.64 2.27 -0.63
CA CYS A 64 12.14 2.48 -1.99
C CYS A 64 12.92 1.26 -2.49
N CYS A 65 12.70 0.87 -3.74
CA CYS A 65 13.45 -0.24 -4.36
C CYS A 65 14.93 0.10 -4.65
N LYS A 66 15.32 1.38 -4.57
CA LYS A 66 16.69 1.86 -4.86
C LYS A 66 17.44 2.37 -3.64
N CYS A 67 16.78 2.59 -2.49
CA CYS A 67 17.41 3.14 -1.29
C CYS A 67 16.63 2.79 -0.01
N SER A 68 17.18 3.17 1.15
CA SER A 68 16.61 2.81 2.46
C SER A 68 15.51 3.76 2.96
N THR A 69 14.92 4.59 2.09
CA THR A 69 13.86 5.52 2.50
C THR A 69 12.49 4.85 2.53
N TYR A 70 11.65 5.25 3.48
CA TYR A 70 10.27 4.77 3.64
C TYR A 70 9.26 5.89 3.38
N TYR A 71 8.15 5.56 2.72
CA TYR A 71 7.07 6.50 2.45
C TYR A 71 5.73 5.78 2.34
N HIS A 72 4.63 6.49 2.60
CA HIS A 72 3.31 5.97 2.23
C HIS A 72 3.15 6.00 0.70
N ALA A 73 2.57 4.96 0.12
CA ALA A 73 2.33 4.87 -1.33
C ALA A 73 1.58 6.10 -1.87
N MET A 74 0.52 6.54 -1.17
CA MET A 74 -0.22 7.76 -1.53
C MET A 74 0.61 9.04 -1.42
N CYS A 75 1.54 9.13 -0.46
CA CYS A 75 2.44 10.29 -0.36
C CYS A 75 3.39 10.34 -1.56
N ALA A 76 4.00 9.20 -1.92
CA ALA A 76 4.90 9.11 -3.07
C ALA A 76 4.17 9.45 -4.38
N SER A 77 2.97 8.91 -4.57
CA SER A 77 2.13 9.20 -5.75
C SER A 77 1.83 10.70 -5.88
N ARG A 78 1.43 11.36 -4.79
CA ARG A 78 1.15 12.81 -4.80
C ARG A 78 2.39 13.68 -4.95
N ALA A 79 3.53 13.22 -4.45
CA ALA A 79 4.80 13.92 -4.60
C ALA A 79 5.43 13.74 -6.00
N GLY A 80 4.78 13.00 -6.91
CA GLY A 80 5.26 12.77 -8.26
C GLY A 80 6.43 11.78 -8.34
N TYR A 81 6.58 10.88 -7.37
CA TYR A 81 7.60 9.84 -7.45
C TYR A 81 7.28 8.88 -8.59
N ARG A 82 8.32 8.34 -9.24
CA ARG A 82 8.16 7.28 -10.22
C ARG A 82 7.74 6.00 -9.51
N MET A 83 6.51 5.57 -9.76
CA MET A 83 5.90 4.37 -9.17
C MET A 83 5.47 3.44 -10.30
N GLU A 84 5.94 2.21 -10.27
CA GLU A 84 5.62 1.21 -11.30
C GLU A 84 5.17 -0.08 -10.64
N LEU A 85 4.11 -0.67 -11.18
CA LEU A 85 3.62 -1.99 -10.81
C LEU A 85 4.02 -2.96 -11.90
N HIS A 86 4.73 -4.01 -11.53
CA HIS A 86 5.09 -5.09 -12.43
C HIS A 86 4.23 -6.29 -12.06
N CYS A 87 3.14 -6.48 -12.81
CA CYS A 87 2.31 -7.66 -12.69
C CYS A 87 2.96 -8.78 -13.51
N LEU A 88 3.38 -9.86 -12.86
CA LEU A 88 3.74 -11.09 -13.55
C LEU A 88 2.45 -11.88 -13.75
N GLU A 89 1.94 -11.89 -14.97
CA GLU A 89 0.90 -12.84 -15.37
C GLU A 89 1.49 -14.26 -15.26
N LYS A 90 0.78 -15.15 -14.56
CA LYS A 90 1.11 -16.58 -14.52
C LYS A 90 0.27 -17.34 -15.53
#